data_AF-A0A098S345-F1
#
_entry.id   AF-A0A098S345-F1
#
_cell.length_a   1.000
_cell.length_b   1.000
_cell.length_c   1.000
_cell.angle_alpha   90.00
_cell.angle_beta   90.00
_cell.angle_gamma   90.00
#
_symmetry.space_group_name_H-M   'P 1'
#
loop_
_entity.id
_entity.type
_entity.pdbx_description
1 polymer ?
#
loop_
_entity_poly.entity_id
_entity_poly.type
_entity_poly.pdbx_seq_one_letter_code
_entity_poly.pdbx_strand_id
1 'polypeptide(L)' 'MKTVTLDSSEDRFIISIDKKSINKDALLQFLENLRLEALADKVNFGKEIEDLGEEIKGDWWQSNKDRFIPKSEQ' A
#
# COMPACT_ATOMS: atom_id res chain seq x y z
N MET A 1 2.15 -8.24 34.80
CA MET A 1 2.00 -6.96 34.08
C MET A 1 1.65 -7.30 32.64
N LYS A 2 0.71 -6.59 32.00
CA LYS A 2 0.35 -6.86 30.61
C LYS A 2 1.44 -6.32 29.69
N THR A 3 1.94 -7.17 28.79
CA THR A 3 3.09 -6.90 27.90
C THR A 3 2.79 -5.85 26.83
N VAL A 4 1.52 -5.77 26.42
CA VAL A 4 0.96 -4.74 25.54
C VAL A 4 -0.37 -4.30 26.15
N THR A 5 -0.62 -3.00 26.19
CA THR A 5 -1.92 -2.42 26.55
C THR A 5 -2.39 -1.45 25.48
N LEU A 6 -3.71 -1.36 25.34
CA LEU A 6 -4.38 -0.43 24.45
C LEU A 6 -5.38 0.36 25.28
N ASP A 7 -5.17 1.67 25.35
CA ASP A 7 -6.12 2.61 25.93
C ASP A 7 -6.79 3.37 24.78
N SER A 8 -8.12 3.46 24.84
CA SER A 8 -8.92 4.14 23.82
C SER A 8 -9.61 5.35 24.45
N SER A 9 -9.55 6.47 23.74
CA SER A 9 -10.30 7.70 24.02
C SER A 9 -11.07 8.09 22.76
N GLU A 10 -11.94 9.11 22.83
CA GLU A 10 -12.77 9.54 21.69
C GLU A 10 -11.93 9.84 20.43
N ASP A 11 -10.75 10.47 20.58
CA ASP A 11 -9.97 10.95 19.44
C ASP A 11 -8.70 10.14 19.14
N ARG A 12 -8.31 9.20 20.01
CA ARG A 12 -7.03 8.49 19.85
C ARG A 12 -6.98 7.14 20.57
N PHE A 13 -6.11 6.30 20.03
CA PHE A 13 -5.62 5.08 20.66
C PHE A 13 -4.21 5.30 21.20
N ILE A 14 -3.95 4.83 22.43
CA ILE A 14 -2.63 4.82 23.06
C ILE A 14 -2.21 3.36 23.22
N ILE A 15 -1.17 2.96 22.50
CA ILE A 15 -0.57 1.63 22.60
C ILE A 15 0.66 1.73 23.49
N SER A 16 0.67 1.01 24.61
CA SER A 16 1.85 0.90 25.48
C SER A 16 2.44 -0.50 25.36
N ILE A 17 3.75 -0.58 25.09
CA ILE A 17 4.46 -1.85 24.89
C ILE A 17 5.67 -1.87 25.83
N ASP A 18 5.86 -2.97 26.56
CA ASP A 18 7.07 -3.15 27.35
C ASP A 18 8.29 -3.25 26.42
N LYS A 19 9.27 -2.36 26.61
CA LYS A 19 10.51 -2.33 25.83
C LYS A 19 11.28 -3.65 25.86
N LYS A 20 11.11 -4.47 26.90
CA LYS A 20 11.76 -5.79 27.00
C LYS A 20 11.09 -6.88 26.16
N SER A 21 9.88 -6.62 25.67
CA SER A 21 9.05 -7.59 24.95
C SER A 21 9.15 -7.50 23.44
N ILE A 22 9.68 -6.40 22.90
CA ILE A 22 9.78 -6.18 21.46
C ILE A 22 11.15 -5.59 21.13
N ASN A 23 11.74 -6.06 20.02
CA ASN A 23 12.94 -5.41 19.50
C ASN A 23 12.56 -4.10 18.78
N LYS A 24 13.53 -3.21 18.61
CA LYS A 24 13.28 -1.89 18.01
C LYS A 24 12.85 -2.01 16.54
N ASP A 25 13.44 -2.93 15.79
CA ASP A 25 13.20 -3.04 14.35
C ASP A 25 11.78 -3.54 14.03
N ALA A 26 11.27 -4.49 14.80
CA ALA A 26 9.90 -4.98 14.72
C ALA A 26 8.90 -3.88 15.10
N LEU A 27 9.21 -3.05 16.09
CA LEU A 27 8.37 -1.90 16.44
C LEU A 27 8.33 -0.86 15.31
N LEU A 28 9.48 -0.58 14.67
CA LEU A 28 9.53 0.32 13.52
C LEU A 28 8.73 -0.23 12.33
N GLN A 29 8.87 -1.51 12.03
CA GLN A 29 8.09 -2.18 10.99
C GLN A 29 6.58 -2.10 11.26
N PHE A 30 6.17 -2.33 12.51
CA PHE A 30 4.77 -2.20 12.93
C PHE A 30 4.22 -0.78 12.70
N LEU A 31 5.00 0.25 13.07
CA LEU A 31 4.61 1.64 12.86
C LEU A 31 4.51 2.01 11.37
N GLU A 32 5.41 1.51 10.54
CA GLU A 32 5.35 1.69 9.09
C GLU A 32 4.10 1.03 8.49
N ASN A 33 3.78 -0.20 8.90
CA ASN A 33 2.57 -0.89 8.44
C ASN A 33 1.30 -0.13 8.82
N LEU A 34 1.20 0.39 10.06
CA LEU A 34 0.06 1.20 10.49
C LEU A 34 -0.09 2.49 9.67
N ARG A 35 1.03 3.13 9.30
CA ARG A 35 1.01 4.31 8.42
C ARG A 35 0.55 3.95 7.03
N LEU A 36 1.04 2.84 6.50
CA LEU A 36 0.69 2.35 5.18
C LEU A 36 -0.80 1.99 5.10
N GLU A 37 -1.34 1.30 6.10
CA GLU A 37 -2.77 1.00 6.20
C GLU A 37 -3.61 2.28 6.27
N ALA A 38 -3.22 3.26 7.11
CA ALA A 38 -3.93 4.54 7.19
C ALA A 38 -3.87 5.36 5.89
N LEU A 39 -2.80 5.18 5.09
CA LEU A 39 -2.69 5.77 3.76
C LEU A 39 -3.51 4.98 2.73
N ALA A 40 -3.49 3.65 2.77
CA ALA A 40 -4.28 2.80 1.88
C ALA A 40 -5.79 2.99 2.10
N ASP A 41 -6.24 3.18 3.34
CA ASP A 41 -7.65 3.51 3.62
C ASP A 41 -8.04 4.89 3.05
N LYS A 42 -7.12 5.85 3.03
CA LYS A 42 -7.34 7.17 2.44
C LYS A 42 -7.28 7.15 0.93
N VAL A 43 -6.38 6.32 0.39
CA VAL A 43 -6.25 6.09 -1.03
C VAL A 43 -7.12 4.89 -1.35
N ASN A 44 -8.43 5.11 -1.34
CA ASN A 44 -9.40 4.17 -1.90
C ASN A 44 -9.02 3.95 -3.38
N PHE A 45 -8.10 3.02 -3.63
CA PHE A 45 -7.64 2.60 -4.95
C PHE A 45 -8.82 1.87 -5.60
N GLY A 46 -9.81 2.65 -6.01
CA GLY A 46 -10.94 2.15 -6.76
C GLY A 46 -10.50 1.71 -8.15
N LYS A 47 -11.51 1.35 -8.96
CA LYS A 47 -11.37 1.05 -10.39
C LYS A 47 -10.43 2.00 -11.15
N GLU A 48 -10.30 3.25 -10.70
CA GLU A 48 -9.42 4.27 -11.26
C GLU A 48 -7.95 3.83 -11.41
N ILE A 49 -7.41 3.01 -10.51
CA ILE A 49 -6.05 2.47 -10.69
C ILE A 49 -5.98 1.36 -11.75
N GLU A 50 -7.01 0.53 -11.82
CA GLU A 50 -7.12 -0.51 -12.84
C GLU A 50 -7.30 0.14 -14.22
N ASP A 51 -8.16 1.15 -14.31
CA ASP A 51 -8.39 1.97 -15.50
C ASP A 51 -7.09 2.67 -15.95
N LEU A 52 -6.33 3.25 -15.01
CA LEU A 52 -5.02 3.85 -15.30
C LEU A 52 -4.01 2.81 -15.79
N GLY A 53 -4.01 1.61 -15.21
CA GLY A 53 -3.16 0.51 -15.64
C GLY A 53 -3.47 0.03 -17.07
N GLU A 54 -4.75 -0.04 -17.41
CA GLU A 54 -5.20 -0.39 -18.76
C GLU A 54 -4.93 0.72 -19.78
N GLU A 55 -5.06 1.99 -19.39
CA GLU A 55 -4.67 3.15 -20.22
C GLU A 55 -3.17 3.10 -20.55
N ILE A 56 -2.31 2.92 -19.54
CA ILE A 56 -0.86 2.82 -19.74
C ILE A 56 -0.49 1.66 -20.67
N LYS A 57 -1.13 0.49 -20.51
CA LYS A 57 -0.89 -0.67 -21.39
C LYS A 57 -1.38 -0.39 -22.81
N GLY A 58 -2.56 0.20 -22.95
CA GLY A 58 -3.15 0.56 -24.24
C GLY A 58 -2.26 1.51 -25.02
N ASP A 59 -1.83 2.60 -24.40
CA ASP A 59 -0.95 3.60 -25.00
C ASP A 59 0.40 3.02 -25.38
N TRP A 60 0.97 2.20 -24.50
CA TRP A 60 2.23 1.52 -24.79
C TRP A 60 2.11 0.57 -25.97
N TRP A 61 1.04 -0.23 -26.02
CA TRP A 61 0.81 -1.17 -27.11
C TRP A 61 0.58 -0.45 -28.44
N GLN A 62 -0.25 0.60 -28.48
CA GLN A 62 -0.45 1.41 -29.69
C GLN A 62 0.86 1.99 -30.21
N SER A 63 1.73 2.46 -29.31
CA SER A 63 3.00 3.08 -29.69
C SER A 63 4.09 2.07 -30.10
N ASN A 64 3.97 0.80 -29.71
CA ASN A 64 5.04 -0.19 -29.89
C ASN A 64 4.65 -1.43 -30.70
N LYS A 65 3.38 -1.65 -31.02
CA LYS A 65 2.89 -2.84 -31.75
C LYS A 65 3.62 -3.04 -33.07
N ASP A 66 3.90 -1.97 -33.81
CA ASP A 66 4.65 -1.99 -35.08
C ASP A 66 6.05 -2.61 -34.96
N ARG A 67 6.64 -2.64 -33.76
CA ARG A 67 7.94 -3.26 -33.48
C ARG A 67 7.87 -4.77 -33.30
N PHE A 68 6.67 -5.29 -33.00
CA PHE A 68 6.46 -6.70 -32.63
C PHE A 68 5.58 -7.45 -33.63
N ILE A 69 4.72 -6.75 -34.37
CA ILE A 69 3.86 -7.31 -35.41
C ILE A 69 4.13 -6.55 -36.71
N PRO A 70 4.76 -7.19 -37.72
CA PRO A 70 4.97 -6.59 -39.03
C PRO A 70 3.64 -6.14 -39.64
N LYS A 71 3.63 -5.01 -40.35
CA LYS A 71 2.39 -4.43 -40.94
C LYS A 71 1.64 -5.35 -41.92
N SER A 72 2.29 -6.40 -42.42
CA SER A 72 1.69 -7.43 -43.27
C SER A 72 0.84 -8.46 -42.51
N GLU A 73 1.00 -8.54 -41.18
CA GLU A 73 0.33 -9.52 -40.30
C GLU A 73 -0.58 -8.86 -39.25
N GLN A 74 -0.75 -7.53 -39.31
CA GLN A 74 -1.67 -6.75 -38.47
C GLN A 74 -3.08 -6.75 -39.06
#